data_AF-A0A4U1CH58-F1
#
_entry.id   AF-A0A4U1CH58-F1
#
_cell.length_a   1.000
_cell.length_b   1.000
_cell.length_c   1.000
_cell.angle_alpha   90.00
_cell.angle_beta   90.00
_cell.angle_gamma   90.00
#
_symmetry.space_group_name_H-M   'P 1'
#
loop_
_entity.id
_entity.type
_entity.pdbx_description
1 polymer ?
#
loop_
_entity_poly.entity_id
_entity_poly.type
_entity_poly.pdbx_seq_one_letter_code
_entity_poly.pdbx_strand_id
1 'polypeptide(L)'
;MNSTKFILKLFFLIVPFIILSLVLHDGGSGGSIGGGGYDLSGLVYGLLLFAVVIIWLIWMLISYSISKNATDKKLHLKLLLIGLTALVAAWFITPRMF
;
A
#
# COMPACT_ATOMS: atom_id res chain seq x y z
N MET A 1 16.12 -19.43 2.68
CA MET A 1 15.22 -18.27 2.81
C MET A 1 14.20 -18.63 3.86
N ASN A 2 14.05 -17.86 4.94
CA ASN A 2 13.12 -18.23 6.02
C ASN A 2 11.71 -17.79 5.62
N SER A 3 10.99 -18.67 4.91
CA SER A 3 9.73 -18.37 4.22
C SER A 3 8.68 -17.77 5.15
N THR A 4 8.62 -18.19 6.41
CA THR A 4 7.70 -17.65 7.41
C THR A 4 7.92 -16.16 7.67
N LYS A 5 9.18 -15.72 7.80
CA LYS A 5 9.50 -14.29 8.02
C LYS A 5 9.14 -13.42 6.82
N PHE A 6 9.33 -13.96 5.61
CA PHE A 6 8.96 -13.29 4.38
C PHE A 6 7.43 -13.11 4.30
N ILE A 7 6.68 -14.17 4.51
CA ILE A 7 5.22 -14.16 4.48
C ILE A 7 4.65 -13.20 5.52
N LEU A 8 5.11 -13.28 6.78
CA LEU A 8 4.65 -12.41 7.86
C LEU A 8 4.85 -10.93 7.54
N LYS A 9 6.04 -10.56 7.04
CA LYS A 9 6.30 -9.19 6.60
C LYS A 9 5.33 -8.83 5.46
N LEU A 10 5.26 -9.64 4.42
CA LEU A 10 4.42 -9.36 3.26
C LEU A 10 2.94 -9.12 3.61
N PHE A 11 2.40 -9.84 4.59
CA PHE A 11 1.04 -9.63 5.09
C PHE A 11 0.78 -8.20 5.60
N PHE A 12 1.77 -7.55 6.22
CA PHE A 12 1.64 -6.16 6.68
C PHE A 12 1.47 -5.16 5.53
N LEU A 13 1.89 -5.49 4.32
CA LEU A 13 1.61 -4.68 3.13
C LEU A 13 0.29 -5.09 2.48
N ILE A 14 0.13 -6.39 2.21
CA ILE A 14 -0.98 -6.91 1.41
C ILE A 14 -2.33 -6.63 2.05
N VAL A 15 -2.47 -6.85 3.36
CA VAL A 15 -3.75 -6.69 4.06
C VAL A 15 -4.28 -5.25 3.97
N PRO A 16 -3.55 -4.22 4.43
CA PRO A 16 -4.05 -2.85 4.34
C PRO A 16 -4.19 -2.40 2.88
N PHE A 17 -3.32 -2.85 1.98
CA PHE A 17 -3.43 -2.52 0.55
C PHE A 17 -4.74 -3.03 -0.05
N ILE A 18 -5.09 -4.30 0.20
CA ILE A 18 -6.35 -4.89 -0.30
C ILE A 18 -7.56 -4.19 0.32
N ILE A 19 -7.57 -3.99 1.64
CA ILE A 19 -8.70 -3.34 2.33
C ILE A 19 -8.96 -1.95 1.75
N LEU A 20 -7.91 -1.12 1.66
CA LEU A 20 -8.04 0.24 1.13
C LEU A 20 -8.45 0.22 -0.35
N SER A 21 -7.87 -0.68 -1.15
CA SER A 21 -8.24 -0.83 -2.56
C SER A 21 -9.72 -1.22 -2.74
N LEU A 22 -10.24 -2.10 -1.87
CA LEU A 22 -11.65 -2.49 -1.88
C LEU A 22 -12.55 -1.32 -1.49
N VAL A 23 -12.21 -0.56 -0.45
CA VAL A 23 -12.97 0.65 -0.04
C VAL A 23 -13.02 1.67 -1.18
N LEU A 24 -11.89 1.91 -1.85
CA LEU A 24 -11.81 2.79 -3.02
C LEU A 24 -12.61 2.27 -4.22
N HIS A 25 -12.74 0.96 -4.37
CA HIS A 25 -13.53 0.35 -5.44
C HIS A 25 -15.04 0.37 -5.13
N ASP A 26 -15.42 0.24 -3.85
CA ASP A 26 -16.80 0.18 -3.35
C ASP A 26 -17.42 1.58 -3.13
N GLY A 27 -16.61 2.63 -3.00
CA GLY A 27 -17.07 4.02 -2.83
C GLY A 27 -17.95 4.59 -3.96
N GLY A 28 -18.23 3.81 -5.01
CA GLY A 28 -19.10 4.19 -6.10
C GLY A 28 -20.58 3.89 -5.83
N SER A 29 -21.27 4.74 -5.07
CA SER A 29 -22.71 5.08 -5.24
C SER A 29 -23.29 5.94 -4.09
N GLY A 30 -22.50 6.85 -3.51
CA GLY A 30 -23.02 7.84 -2.55
C GLY A 30 -23.76 8.96 -3.27
N GLY A 31 -25.03 8.74 -3.62
CA GLY A 31 -25.88 9.79 -4.15
C GLY A 31 -25.89 11.00 -3.21
N SER A 32 -25.47 12.16 -3.71
CA SER A 32 -25.63 13.45 -3.02
C SER A 32 -27.13 13.75 -2.91
N ILE A 33 -27.77 13.24 -1.86
CA ILE A 33 -29.14 13.61 -1.49
C ILE A 33 -29.05 14.88 -0.65
N GLY A 34 -28.97 16.02 -1.33
CA GLY A 34 -29.20 17.34 -0.74
C GLY A 34 -28.03 17.92 0.06
N GLY A 35 -27.40 18.95 -0.50
CA GLY A 35 -26.40 19.79 0.18
C GLY A 35 -25.03 19.64 -0.46
N GLY A 36 -24.48 20.74 -0.99
CA GLY A 36 -23.26 20.83 -1.79
C GLY A 36 -21.94 20.52 -1.07
N GLY A 37 -21.88 19.44 -0.28
CA GLY A 37 -20.65 18.87 0.25
C GLY A 37 -19.99 17.95 -0.78
N TYR A 38 -18.72 18.20 -1.10
CA TYR A 38 -17.91 17.29 -1.89
C TYR A 38 -17.58 16.04 -1.06
N ASP A 39 -17.85 14.85 -1.60
CA ASP A 39 -17.36 13.62 -1.01
C ASP A 39 -15.85 13.47 -1.28
N LEU A 40 -15.04 13.80 -0.27
CA LEU A 40 -13.59 13.68 -0.30
C LEU A 40 -13.10 12.28 0.12
N SER A 41 -14.01 11.32 0.34
CA SER A 41 -13.67 9.96 0.78
C SER A 41 -12.64 9.30 -0.14
N GLY A 42 -12.85 9.36 -1.45
CA GLY A 42 -11.93 8.81 -2.46
C GLY A 42 -10.52 9.39 -2.33
N LEU A 43 -10.40 10.72 -2.15
CA LEU A 43 -9.11 11.39 -1.96
C LEU A 43 -8.44 10.95 -0.65
N VAL A 44 -9.18 10.89 0.46
CA VAL A 44 -8.65 10.53 1.78
C VAL A 44 -8.18 9.08 1.80
N TYR A 45 -9.01 8.13 1.37
CA TYR A 45 -8.63 6.71 1.31
C TYR A 45 -7.48 6.48 0.34
N GLY A 46 -7.40 7.30 -0.69
CA GLY A 46 -6.29 7.33 -1.61
C GLY A 46 -4.96 7.73 -1.06
N LEU A 47 -4.93 8.90 -0.42
CA LEU A 47 -3.74 9.37 0.29
C LEU A 47 -3.31 8.38 1.36
N LEU A 48 -4.26 7.73 2.05
CA LEU A 48 -3.97 6.65 3.00
C LEU A 48 -3.32 5.44 2.32
N LEU A 49 -3.81 5.01 1.14
CA LEU A 49 -3.21 3.92 0.37
C LEU A 49 -1.76 4.23 0.00
N PHE A 50 -1.49 5.43 -0.50
CA PHE A 50 -0.12 5.88 -0.80
C PHE A 50 0.75 5.95 0.46
N ALA A 51 0.23 6.51 1.56
CA ALA A 51 0.97 6.63 2.81
C ALA A 51 1.40 5.26 3.35
N VAL A 52 0.50 4.25 3.34
CA VAL A 52 0.82 2.88 3.75
C VAL A 52 1.95 2.29 2.91
N VAL A 53 1.89 2.44 1.58
CA VAL A 53 2.93 1.92 0.69
C VAL A 53 4.26 2.64 0.87
N ILE A 54 4.25 3.96 1.07
CA ILE A 54 5.46 4.76 1.31
C ILE A 54 6.12 4.38 2.63
N ILE A 55 5.33 4.27 3.71
CA ILE A 55 5.84 3.84 5.03
C ILE A 55 6.46 2.45 4.93
N TRP A 56 5.79 1.55 4.20
CA TRP A 56 6.33 0.21 3.92
C TRP A 56 7.67 0.25 3.19
N LEU A 57 7.78 1.05 2.12
CA LEU A 57 9.02 1.21 1.35
C LEU A 57 10.17 1.74 2.21
N ILE A 58 9.90 2.76 3.03
CA ILE A 58 10.89 3.32 3.96
C ILE A 58 11.34 2.24 4.96
N TRP A 59 10.40 1.49 5.53
CA TRP A 59 10.73 0.43 6.48
C TRP A 59 11.58 -0.69 5.85
N MET A 60 11.26 -1.10 4.62
CA MET A 60 12.06 -2.10 3.90
C MET A 60 13.45 -1.56 3.51
N LEU A 61 13.54 -0.28 3.15
CA LEU A 61 14.82 0.37 2.85
C LEU A 61 15.72 0.46 4.08
N ILE A 62 15.18 0.88 5.22
CA ILE A 62 15.90 0.90 6.51
C ILE A 62 16.34 -0.53 6.89
N SER A 63 15.44 -1.50 6.77
CA SER A 63 15.73 -2.91 7.06
C SER A 63 16.87 -3.44 6.18
N TYR A 64 16.85 -3.10 4.89
CA TYR A 64 17.89 -3.48 3.94
C TYR A 64 19.25 -2.84 4.31
N SER A 65 19.26 -1.56 4.67
CA SER A 65 20.48 -0.83 5.06
C SER A 65 21.12 -1.35 6.34
N ILE A 66 20.32 -1.73 7.34
CA ILE A 66 20.80 -2.25 8.63
C ILE A 66 21.26 -3.72 8.50
N SER A 67 20.70 -4.46 7.54
CA SER A 67 20.96 -5.88 7.39
C SER A 67 22.40 -6.17 6.98
N LYS A 68 23.15 -6.88 7.82
CA LYS A 68 24.55 -7.27 7.54
C LYS A 68 24.65 -8.59 6.75
N ASN A 69 23.61 -9.41 6.77
CA ASN A 69 23.59 -10.72 6.13
C ASN A 69 23.13 -10.64 4.66
N ALA A 70 23.85 -11.31 3.75
CA ALA A 70 23.50 -11.36 2.33
C ALA A 70 22.11 -11.97 2.08
N THR A 71 21.71 -12.97 2.87
CA THR A 71 20.40 -13.63 2.76
C THR A 71 19.24 -12.71 3.15
N ASP A 72 19.42 -11.93 4.22
CA ASP A 72 18.41 -10.99 4.70
C ASP A 72 18.33 -9.76 3.78
N LYS A 73 19.47 -9.27 3.25
CA LYS A 73 19.48 -8.24 2.20
C LYS A 73 18.69 -8.64 0.96
N LYS A 74 18.91 -9.86 0.45
CA LYS A 74 18.13 -10.38 -0.70
C LYS A 74 16.63 -10.45 -0.39
N LEU A 75 16.26 -10.80 0.84
CA LEU A 75 14.86 -10.84 1.28
C LEU A 75 14.25 -9.44 1.31
N HIS A 76 14.91 -8.47 1.95
CA HIS A 76 14.40 -7.09 2.03
C HIS A 76 14.35 -6.42 0.65
N LEU A 77 15.31 -6.71 -0.24
CA LEU A 77 15.30 -6.21 -1.62
C LEU A 77 14.09 -6.74 -2.40
N LYS A 78 13.76 -8.04 -2.28
CA LYS A 78 12.53 -8.59 -2.87
C LYS A 78 11.27 -7.93 -2.33
N LEU A 79 11.18 -7.71 -1.02
CA LEU A 79 10.04 -7.02 -0.39
C LEU A 79 9.94 -5.55 -0.82
N LEU A 80 11.08 -4.89 -1.06
CA LEU A 80 11.14 -3.52 -1.57
C LEU A 80 10.63 -3.44 -3.00
N LEU A 81 11.03 -4.37 -3.88
CA LEU A 81 10.50 -4.48 -5.24
C LEU A 81 8.99 -4.71 -5.23
N ILE A 82 8.48 -5.58 -4.35
CA ILE A 82 7.04 -5.79 -4.19
C ILE A 82 6.33 -4.50 -3.75
N GLY A 83 6.90 -3.76 -2.79
CA GLY A 83 6.37 -2.47 -2.37
C GLY A 83 6.33 -1.45 -3.52
N LEU A 84 7.34 -1.47 -4.40
CA LEU A 84 7.41 -0.58 -5.55
C LEU A 84 6.36 -0.96 -6.61
N THR A 85 6.15 -2.25 -6.84
CA THR A 85 5.04 -2.72 -7.69
C THR A 85 3.68 -2.37 -7.10
N ALA A 86 3.53 -2.43 -5.76
CA ALA A 86 2.30 -2.02 -5.09
C ALA A 86 2.05 -0.50 -5.21
N LEU A 87 3.11 0.32 -5.22
CA LEU A 87 3.00 1.77 -5.45
C LEU A 87 2.48 2.06 -6.86
N VAL A 88 3.01 1.36 -7.86
CA VAL A 88 2.53 1.47 -9.25
C VAL A 88 1.08 0.98 -9.34
N ALA A 89 0.74 -0.13 -8.68
CA ALA A 89 -0.65 -0.62 -8.64
C ALA A 89 -1.59 0.38 -7.95
N ALA A 90 -1.18 1.01 -6.85
CA ALA A 90 -1.95 2.08 -6.20
C ALA A 90 -2.24 3.20 -7.19
N TRP A 91 -1.27 3.61 -8.01
CA TRP A 91 -1.47 4.64 -9.04
C TRP A 91 -2.56 4.28 -10.04
N PHE A 92 -2.74 3.01 -10.39
CA PHE A 92 -3.81 2.54 -11.29
C PHE A 92 -5.17 2.41 -10.61
N ILE A 93 -5.22 2.24 -9.29
CA ILE A 93 -6.46 2.20 -8.50
C ILE A 93 -6.97 3.63 -8.25
N THR A 94 -6.03 4.57 -8.16
CA THR A 94 -6.25 5.98 -7.84
C THR A 94 -6.90 6.88 -8.90
N PRO A 95 -6.97 6.57 -10.21
CA PRO A 95 -7.64 7.45 -11.17
C PRO A 95 -9.14 7.62 -10.88
N ARG A 96 -9.72 6.80 -9.99
CA ARG A 96 -11.10 6.97 -9.47
C ARG A 96 -11.24 8.04 -8.38
N MET A 97 -10.18 8.78 -8.04
CA MET A 97 -10.21 9.86 -7.03
C MET A 97 -10.66 11.22 -7.59
N PHE A 98 -10.82 11.35 -8.91
CA PHE A 98 -11.20 12.58 -9.60
C PHE A 98 -12.41 12.35 -10.50
#